data_AF-A0A7C9FQ34-F1
#
_entry.id   AF-A0A7C9FQ34-F1
#
_cell.length_a   1.000
_cell.length_b   1.000
_cell.length_c   1.000
_cell.angle_alpha   90.00
_cell.angle_beta   90.00
_cell.angle_gamma   90.00
#
_symmetry.space_group_name_H-M   'P 1'
#
loop_
_entity.id
_entity.type
_entity.pdbx_description
1 polymer ?
#
loop_
_entity_poly.entity_id
_entity_poly.type
_entity_poly.pdbx_seq_one_letter_code
_entity_poly.pdbx_strand_id
1 'polypeptide(L)'
;MNCKIYPGPIDKGEEMNPEAKASFEGGYLTVVLPVGYVLWRFISRKNDRRFGAFWVDAPTMTNLMNALHTIGNFSEAHKKANVRDNLAVLTSWSNLSWRLKIRVSKEVIAYIGRTGMQKHFMEIENMTAFGGRAKMEKAVEQRIGGFDQYVIPRYRGLPNENDWAQVEHFAHI
;
A
#
# COMPACT_ATOMS: atom_id res chain seq x y z
N MET A 1 20.34 -2.98 4.78
CA MET A 1 20.56 -1.52 4.63
C MET A 1 19.76 -0.82 5.72
N ASN A 2 20.39 0.06 6.49
CA ASN A 2 19.75 0.73 7.63
C ASN A 2 19.18 2.08 7.18
N CYS A 3 17.87 2.27 7.34
CA CYS A 3 17.24 3.59 7.18
C CYS A 3 17.57 4.46 8.39
N LYS A 4 17.74 5.77 8.19
CA LYS A 4 17.96 6.72 9.29
C LYS A 4 16.62 7.32 9.72
N ILE A 5 16.40 7.48 11.03
CA ILE A 5 15.25 8.23 11.54
C ILE A 5 15.41 9.69 11.10
N TYR A 6 14.34 10.30 10.59
CA TYR A 6 14.34 11.69 10.15
C TYR A 6 14.08 12.62 11.34
N PRO A 7 15.00 13.54 11.69
CA PRO A 7 14.85 14.43 12.84
C PRO A 7 14.27 15.81 12.48
N GLY A 8 14.05 16.09 11.19
CA GLY A 8 13.77 17.44 10.69
C GLY A 8 12.28 17.79 10.56
N PRO A 9 11.97 19.07 10.25
CA PRO A 9 10.62 19.49 9.86
C PRO A 9 10.23 18.86 8.51
N ILE A 10 8.96 18.49 8.35
CA ILE A 10 8.46 17.82 7.15
C ILE A 10 7.88 18.87 6.19
N ASP A 11 8.30 18.85 4.94
CA ASP A 11 7.73 19.69 3.88
C ASP A 11 6.27 19.29 3.60
N LYS A 12 5.41 20.24 3.21
CA LYS A 12 4.00 19.95 2.84
C LYS A 12 3.84 18.85 1.80
N GLY A 13 4.78 18.73 0.85
CA GLY A 13 4.77 17.69 -0.19
C GLY A 13 5.20 16.30 0.31
N GLU A 14 5.68 16.21 1.55
CA GLU A 14 6.12 14.99 2.21
C GLU A 14 5.19 14.61 3.37
N GLU A 15 4.13 15.39 3.61
CA GLU A 15 3.14 15.05 4.63
C GLU A 15 2.27 13.86 4.21
N MET A 16 2.15 12.91 5.13
CA MET A 16 1.22 11.79 4.98
C MET A 16 -0.25 12.24 5.10
N ASN A 17 -1.11 11.74 4.20
CA ASN A 17 -2.54 12.01 4.29
C ASN A 17 -3.19 11.30 5.49
N PRO A 18 -4.32 11.80 6.02
CA PRO A 18 -4.99 11.22 7.19
C PRO A 18 -5.37 9.74 7.02
N GLU A 19 -5.79 9.34 5.82
CA GLU A 19 -6.15 7.95 5.50
C GLU A 19 -4.97 6.99 5.67
N ALA A 20 -3.78 7.35 5.17
CA ALA A 20 -2.58 6.53 5.36
C ALA A 20 -2.07 6.54 6.81
N LYS A 21 -2.31 7.63 7.56
CA LYS A 21 -2.04 7.64 9.01
C LYS A 21 -2.92 6.63 9.74
N ALA A 22 -4.20 6.54 9.38
CA ALA A 22 -5.15 5.63 9.98
C ALA A 22 -4.91 4.15 9.59
N SER A 23 -4.07 3.87 8.57
CA SER A 23 -3.76 2.49 8.17
C SER A 23 -2.68 1.82 9.01
N PHE A 24 -1.89 2.57 9.77
CA PHE A 24 -0.82 2.01 10.59
C PHE A 24 -1.31 1.62 11.99
N GLU A 25 -1.01 0.38 12.38
CA GLU A 25 -1.26 -0.11 13.74
C GLU A 25 -0.09 0.24 14.65
N GLY A 26 -0.38 0.80 15.82
CA GLY A 26 0.64 1.13 16.81
C GLY A 26 1.53 2.34 16.45
N GLY A 27 1.27 3.00 15.33
CA GLY A 27 1.99 4.20 14.87
C GLY A 27 2.96 3.92 13.72
N TYR A 28 3.80 4.91 13.42
CA TYR A 28 4.77 4.85 12.33
C TYR A 28 6.02 5.64 12.68
N LEU A 29 7.13 5.30 12.00
CA LEU A 29 8.40 6.02 12.08
C LEU A 29 8.62 6.81 10.79
N THR A 30 9.10 8.05 10.93
CA THR A 30 9.58 8.84 9.79
C THR A 30 11.04 8.51 9.55
N VAL A 31 11.36 8.05 8.34
CA VAL A 31 12.70 7.62 7.94
C VAL A 31 13.14 8.28 6.65
N VAL A 32 14.45 8.38 6.45
CA VAL A 32 15.05 8.75 5.16
C VAL A 32 15.49 7.49 4.45
N LEU A 33 14.97 7.26 3.26
CA LEU A 33 15.41 6.20 2.37
C LEU A 33 16.62 6.69 1.57
N PRO A 34 17.77 5.98 1.65
CA PRO A 34 18.97 6.38 0.93
C PRO A 34 18.84 6.12 -0.57
N VAL A 35 19.69 6.79 -1.36
CA VAL A 35 19.87 6.47 -2.78
C VAL A 35 20.26 5.00 -2.95
N GLY A 36 19.69 4.34 -3.95
CA GLY A 36 19.89 2.91 -4.21
C GLY A 36 18.93 1.99 -3.45
N TYR A 37 18.13 2.51 -2.51
CA TYR A 37 17.14 1.69 -1.81
C TYR A 37 16.11 1.11 -2.79
N VAL A 38 15.78 -0.17 -2.63
CA VAL A 38 14.88 -0.89 -3.54
C VAL A 38 13.50 -1.00 -2.90
N LEU A 39 12.50 -0.58 -3.65
CA LEU A 39 11.10 -0.64 -3.24
C LEU A 39 10.28 -1.38 -4.27
N TRP A 40 9.21 -1.99 -3.78
CA TRP A 40 8.25 -2.72 -4.57
C TRP A 40 6.84 -2.24 -4.31
N ARG A 41 5.98 -2.38 -5.33
CA ARG A 41 4.54 -2.22 -5.15
C ARG A 41 3.78 -3.03 -6.18
N PHE A 42 2.48 -3.18 -5.92
CA PHE A 42 1.55 -3.73 -6.89
C PHE A 42 0.81 -2.64 -7.67
N ILE A 43 0.42 -2.99 -8.89
CA ILE A 43 -0.30 -2.13 -9.83
C ILE A 43 -1.46 -2.92 -10.44
N SER A 44 -2.60 -2.25 -10.58
CA SER A 44 -3.82 -2.90 -11.04
C SER A 44 -3.84 -3.21 -12.54
N ARG A 45 -3.40 -2.28 -13.38
CA ARG A 45 -3.38 -2.42 -14.83
C ARG A 45 -2.03 -2.03 -15.42
N LYS A 46 -1.72 -2.57 -16.60
CA LYS A 46 -0.46 -2.27 -17.33
C LYS A 46 -0.22 -0.77 -17.54
N ASN A 47 -1.29 0.00 -17.75
CA ASN A 47 -1.25 1.43 -18.08
C ASN A 47 -1.60 2.33 -16.88
N ASP A 48 -1.75 1.79 -15.67
CA ASP A 48 -1.97 2.61 -14.49
C ASP A 48 -0.70 3.38 -14.11
N ARG A 49 -0.86 4.40 -13.26
CA ARG A 49 0.27 5.18 -12.73
C ARG A 49 1.23 4.28 -11.97
N ARG A 50 2.49 4.26 -12.43
CA ARG A 50 3.56 3.45 -11.81
C ARG A 50 3.91 3.94 -10.42
N PHE A 51 3.96 5.26 -10.24
CA PHE A 51 4.27 5.86 -8.95
C PHE A 51 3.01 6.15 -8.13
N GLY A 52 3.14 6.00 -6.82
CA GLY A 52 2.08 6.11 -5.85
C GLY A 52 2.67 6.21 -4.45
N ALA A 53 1.82 6.37 -3.43
CA ALA A 53 2.31 6.62 -2.09
C ALA A 53 2.80 5.35 -1.38
N PHE A 54 2.19 4.19 -1.64
CA PHE A 54 2.45 2.97 -0.87
C PHE A 54 3.53 2.10 -1.52
N TRP A 55 4.41 1.53 -0.72
CA TRP A 55 5.53 0.68 -1.13
C TRP A 55 5.87 -0.34 -0.05
N VAL A 56 6.56 -1.40 -0.43
CA VAL A 56 7.14 -2.39 0.49
C VAL A 56 8.61 -2.61 0.16
N ASP A 57 9.40 -3.03 1.14
CA ASP A 57 10.80 -3.37 0.92
C ASP A 57 10.96 -4.78 0.32
N ALA A 58 12.21 -5.13 -0.03
CA ALA A 58 12.51 -6.42 -0.63
C ALA A 58 12.24 -7.63 0.30
N PRO A 59 12.56 -7.59 1.61
CA PRO A 59 12.15 -8.62 2.56
C PRO A 59 10.63 -8.84 2.59
N THR A 60 9.84 -7.76 2.70
CA THR A 60 8.37 -7.85 2.71
C THR A 60 7.84 -8.41 1.41
N MET A 61 8.33 -7.94 0.27
CA MET A 61 7.92 -8.48 -1.03
C MET A 61 8.27 -9.97 -1.16
N THR A 62 9.45 -10.39 -0.68
CA THR A 62 9.83 -11.81 -0.66
C THR A 62 8.85 -12.63 0.17
N ASN A 63 8.48 -12.16 1.36
CA ASN A 63 7.51 -12.84 2.22
C ASN A 63 6.12 -12.93 1.57
N LEU A 64 5.68 -11.88 0.88
CA LEU A 64 4.41 -11.86 0.14
C LEU A 64 4.42 -12.83 -1.05
N MET A 65 5.51 -12.84 -1.82
CA MET A 65 5.66 -13.79 -2.93
C MET A 65 5.74 -15.23 -2.43
N ASN A 66 6.44 -15.48 -1.32
CA ASN A 66 6.46 -16.79 -0.68
C ASN A 66 5.06 -17.21 -0.24
N ALA A 67 4.27 -16.32 0.37
CA ALA A 67 2.88 -16.60 0.70
C ALA A 67 2.07 -16.97 -0.57
N LEU A 68 2.24 -16.24 -1.68
CA LEU A 68 1.61 -16.58 -2.97
C LEU A 68 1.99 -17.99 -3.48
N HIS A 69 3.26 -18.38 -3.32
CA HIS A 69 3.75 -19.68 -3.75
C HIS A 69 3.29 -20.83 -2.85
N THR A 70 3.27 -20.63 -1.53
CA THR A 70 2.87 -21.66 -0.55
C THR A 70 1.38 -22.01 -0.66
N ILE A 71 0.55 -21.10 -1.17
CA ILE A 71 -0.88 -21.32 -1.42
C ILE A 71 -1.09 -22.17 -2.72
N GLY A 72 -0.15 -23.06 -3.05
CA GLY A 72 -0.29 -24.24 -3.93
C GLY A 72 -1.21 -24.11 -5.16
N ASN A 73 -2.17 -25.03 -5.28
CA ASN A 73 -3.12 -25.16 -6.41
C ASN A 73 -4.34 -24.23 -6.31
N PHE A 74 -4.35 -23.27 -5.39
CA PHE A 74 -5.48 -22.34 -5.32
C PHE A 74 -5.53 -21.46 -6.59
N SER A 75 -6.73 -21.02 -6.92
CA SER A 75 -6.95 -20.13 -8.06
C SER A 75 -6.17 -18.82 -7.90
N GLU A 76 -5.78 -18.22 -9.03
CA GLU A 76 -5.10 -16.93 -9.05
C GLU A 76 -5.89 -15.85 -8.32
N ALA A 77 -7.23 -15.89 -8.43
CA ALA A 77 -8.13 -15.00 -7.70
C ALA A 77 -7.99 -15.13 -6.17
N HIS A 78 -7.89 -16.35 -5.65
CA HIS A 78 -7.73 -16.57 -4.21
C HIS A 78 -6.36 -16.11 -3.72
N LYS A 79 -5.30 -16.37 -4.50
CA LYS A 79 -3.94 -15.91 -4.20
C LYS A 79 -3.87 -14.37 -4.14
N LYS A 80 -4.50 -13.68 -5.10
CA LYS A 80 -4.61 -12.22 -5.11
C LYS A 80 -5.40 -11.68 -3.91
N ALA A 81 -6.51 -12.32 -3.54
CA ALA A 81 -7.29 -11.95 -2.36
C ALA A 81 -6.46 -12.07 -1.07
N ASN A 82 -5.70 -13.15 -0.91
CA ASN A 82 -4.86 -13.37 0.26
C ASN A 82 -3.78 -12.29 0.43
N VAL A 83 -3.05 -11.94 -0.64
CA VAL A 83 -2.06 -10.83 -0.60
C VAL A 83 -2.72 -9.50 -0.28
N ARG A 84 -3.89 -9.25 -0.87
CA ARG A 84 -4.66 -8.03 -0.65
C ARG A 84 -5.07 -7.89 0.82
N ASP A 85 -5.47 -8.98 1.46
CA ASP A 85 -5.89 -9.02 2.86
C ASP A 85 -4.71 -8.84 3.81
N ASN A 86 -3.57 -9.47 3.50
CA ASN A 86 -2.32 -9.34 4.25
C ASN A 86 -1.69 -7.95 4.17
N LEU A 87 -1.77 -7.29 3.02
CA LEU A 87 -1.29 -5.92 2.87
C LEU A 87 -2.30 -4.86 3.32
N ALA A 88 -3.49 -5.27 3.76
CA ALA A 88 -4.58 -4.40 4.19
C ALA A 88 -4.94 -3.26 3.20
N VAL A 89 -4.84 -3.49 1.89
CA VAL A 89 -4.58 -2.33 1.00
C VAL A 89 -5.71 -1.34 0.77
N LEU A 90 -7.01 -1.58 0.94
CA LEU A 90 -8.18 -0.72 0.59
C LEU A 90 -8.24 0.09 -0.75
N THR A 91 -7.17 0.66 -1.27
CA THR A 91 -7.06 1.58 -2.42
C THR A 91 -6.73 0.84 -3.73
N SER A 92 -6.19 1.56 -4.73
CA SER A 92 -5.83 1.15 -6.11
C SER A 92 -5.08 -0.18 -6.31
N TRP A 93 -4.74 -0.92 -5.26
CA TRP A 93 -4.15 -2.26 -5.33
C TRP A 93 -5.21 -3.36 -5.15
N SER A 94 -6.51 -3.04 -5.26
CA SER A 94 -7.58 -4.05 -5.16
C SER A 94 -7.52 -5.13 -6.24
N ASN A 95 -6.85 -4.88 -7.37
CA ASN A 95 -6.68 -5.84 -8.46
C ASN A 95 -5.20 -6.10 -8.77
N LEU A 96 -4.50 -6.79 -7.87
CA LEU A 96 -3.07 -7.10 -8.01
C LEU A 96 -2.78 -7.90 -9.30
N SER A 97 -2.38 -7.24 -10.39
CA SER A 97 -2.07 -7.92 -11.66
C SER A 97 -0.63 -7.71 -12.10
N TRP A 98 -0.01 -6.63 -11.64
CA TRP A 98 1.37 -6.30 -11.98
C TRP A 98 2.17 -5.98 -10.73
N ARG A 99 3.47 -6.27 -10.77
CA ARG A 99 4.45 -5.85 -9.77
C ARG A 99 5.45 -4.88 -10.38
N LEU A 100 5.78 -3.84 -9.63
CA LEU A 100 6.75 -2.82 -9.99
C LEU A 100 7.89 -2.84 -8.98
N LYS A 101 9.12 -2.84 -9.48
CA LYS A 101 10.34 -2.61 -8.73
C LYS A 101 10.92 -1.25 -9.13
N ILE A 102 11.27 -0.46 -8.13
CA ILE A 102 12.02 0.78 -8.34
C ILE A 102 13.30 0.80 -7.51
N ARG A 103 14.24 1.62 -7.95
CA ARG A 103 15.41 2.05 -7.19
C ARG A 103 15.26 3.54 -6.89
N VAL A 104 15.40 3.91 -5.61
CA VAL A 104 15.41 5.31 -5.17
C VAL A 104 16.64 6.02 -5.77
N SER A 105 16.41 7.11 -6.49
CA SER A 105 17.47 7.88 -7.17
C SER A 105 17.92 9.10 -6.36
N LYS A 106 17.07 9.60 -5.48
CA LYS A 106 17.34 10.73 -4.56
C LYS A 106 16.84 10.37 -3.16
N GLU A 107 17.53 10.84 -2.12
CA GLU A 107 17.04 10.64 -0.76
C GLU A 107 15.60 11.12 -0.62
N VAL A 108 14.76 10.31 0.02
CA VAL A 108 13.33 10.60 0.13
C VAL A 108 12.83 10.26 1.53
N ILE A 109 11.93 11.08 2.05
CA ILE A 109 11.26 10.80 3.31
C ILE A 109 10.16 9.77 3.08
N ALA A 110 10.15 8.76 3.95
CA ALA A 110 9.12 7.74 4.01
C ALA A 110 8.60 7.59 5.44
N TYR A 111 7.35 7.17 5.57
CA TYR A 111 6.78 6.72 6.82
C TYR A 111 6.70 5.20 6.77
N ILE A 112 7.35 4.54 7.71
CA ILE A 112 7.31 3.09 7.83
C ILE A 112 6.49 2.70 9.06
N GLY A 113 5.57 1.78 8.88
CA GLY A 113 4.80 1.19 9.98
C GLY A 113 4.20 -0.14 9.56
N ARG A 114 3.73 -0.90 10.54
CA ARG A 114 2.98 -2.13 10.28
C ARG A 114 1.54 -1.75 9.94
N THR A 115 1.04 -2.25 8.82
CA THR A 115 -0.36 -2.03 8.44
C THR A 115 -1.26 -2.79 9.40
N GLY A 116 -2.23 -2.09 9.98
CA GLY A 116 -3.23 -2.69 10.85
C GLY A 116 -4.39 -3.34 10.10
N MET A 117 -5.28 -3.94 10.87
CA MET A 117 -6.56 -4.42 10.36
C MET A 117 -7.40 -3.25 9.81
N GLN A 118 -7.87 -3.39 8.58
CA GLN A 118 -8.67 -2.39 7.88
C GLN A 118 -10.10 -2.91 7.69
N LYS A 119 -11.10 -2.07 7.97
CA LYS A 119 -12.52 -2.39 7.73
C LYS A 119 -13.12 -1.39 6.76
N HIS A 120 -13.74 -1.88 5.68
CA HIS A 120 -14.53 -1.05 4.78
C HIS A 120 -16.01 -1.19 5.16
N PHE A 121 -16.65 -0.04 5.41
CA PHE A 121 -18.07 0.04 5.69
C PHE A 121 -18.79 0.68 4.50
N MET A 122 -19.95 0.15 4.15
CA MET A 122 -20.87 0.75 3.20
C MET A 122 -22.11 1.23 3.95
N GLU A 123 -22.54 2.45 3.66
CA GLU A 123 -23.82 2.95 4.12
C GLU A 123 -24.93 2.30 3.29
N ILE A 124 -25.87 1.63 3.96
CA ILE A 124 -27.03 1.01 3.35
C ILE A 124 -28.26 1.74 3.87
N GLU A 125 -29.05 2.31 2.97
CA GLU A 125 -30.38 2.82 3.32
C GLU A 125 -31.37 1.66 3.34
N ASN A 126 -31.90 1.37 4.53
CA ASN A 126 -33.00 0.43 4.67
C ASN A 126 -34.30 1.20 4.97
N MET A 127 -35.40 0.78 4.33
CA MET A 127 -36.74 1.22 4.75
C MET A 127 -37.10 0.56 6.07
N THR A 128 -37.44 1.37 7.07
CA THR A 128 -37.98 0.87 8.33
C THR A 128 -39.42 0.40 8.12
N ALA A 129 -39.90 -0.43 9.03
CA ALA A 129 -41.28 -0.95 9.01
C ALA A 129 -42.37 0.14 9.01
N PHE A 130 -42.00 1.40 9.32
CA PHE A 130 -42.90 2.55 9.38
C PHE A 130 -42.68 3.57 8.25
N GLY A 131 -41.96 3.19 7.18
CA GLY A 131 -41.75 4.04 6.01
C GLY A 131 -40.67 5.13 6.17
N GLY A 132 -39.91 5.10 7.27
CA GLY A 132 -38.72 5.95 7.45
C GLY A 132 -37.49 5.34 6.78
N ARG A 133 -36.53 6.17 6.36
CA ARG A 133 -35.21 5.68 5.90
C ARG A 133 -34.26 5.64 7.09
N ALA A 134 -33.73 4.46 7.41
CA ALA A 134 -32.65 4.32 8.37
C ALA A 134 -31.33 4.10 7.62
N LYS A 135 -30.34 4.94 7.93
CA LYS A 135 -28.96 4.78 7.48
C LYS A 135 -28.26 3.81 8.42
N MET A 136 -27.85 2.66 7.90
CA MET A 136 -27.07 1.68 8.65
C MET A 136 -25.72 1.50 7.99
N GLU A 137 -24.64 1.52 8.77
CA GLU A 137 -23.31 1.17 8.29
C GLU A 137 -23.11 -0.35 8.39
N LYS A 138 -22.79 -0.99 7.28
CA LYS A 138 -22.46 -2.42 7.22
C LYS A 138 -21.00 -2.61 6.87
N ALA A 139 -20.27 -3.36 7.69
CA ALA A 139 -18.94 -3.83 7.33
C ALA A 139 -19.04 -4.78 6.12
N VAL A 140 -18.43 -4.40 5.01
CA VAL A 140 -18.45 -5.15 3.74
C VAL A 140 -17.11 -5.78 3.41
N GLU A 141 -16.01 -5.28 3.99
CA GLU A 141 -14.69 -5.88 3.82
C GLU A 141 -13.88 -5.74 5.11
N GLN A 142 -13.13 -6.79 5.46
CA GLN A 142 -12.16 -6.76 6.55
C GLN A 142 -10.85 -7.34 6.01
N ARG A 143 -9.75 -6.62 6.21
CA ARG A 143 -8.40 -7.04 5.82
C ARG A 143 -7.51 -7.06 7.04
N ILE A 144 -6.66 -8.08 7.14
CA ILE A 144 -5.92 -8.41 8.37
C ILE A 144 -4.73 -7.46 8.57
N GLY A 145 -4.00 -7.14 7.51
CA GLY A 145 -2.74 -6.41 7.63
C GLY A 145 -1.61 -7.31 8.13
N GLY A 146 -0.63 -6.70 8.81
CA GLY A 146 0.49 -7.40 9.45
C GLY A 146 1.86 -7.23 8.78
N PHE A 147 1.93 -6.61 7.61
CA PHE A 147 3.19 -6.33 6.92
C PHE A 147 3.67 -4.90 7.11
N ASP A 148 4.99 -4.72 7.03
CA ASP A 148 5.59 -3.39 7.04
C ASP A 148 5.36 -2.71 5.69
N GLN A 149 4.89 -1.47 5.74
CA GLN A 149 4.61 -0.68 4.55
C GLN A 149 5.27 0.68 4.67
N TYR A 150 5.80 1.15 3.55
CA TYR A 150 6.34 2.49 3.38
C TYR A 150 5.30 3.37 2.70
N VAL A 151 5.03 4.52 3.28
CA VAL A 151 4.27 5.60 2.66
C VAL A 151 5.24 6.70 2.26
N ILE A 152 5.32 7.00 0.97
CA ILE A 152 6.18 8.01 0.36
C ILE A 152 5.28 9.03 -0.34
N PRO A 153 4.80 10.08 0.35
CA PRO A 153 3.84 11.02 -0.22
C PRO A 153 4.35 11.71 -1.48
N ARG A 154 5.65 11.97 -1.55
CA ARG A 154 6.31 12.60 -2.70
C ARG A 154 6.16 11.80 -4.00
N TYR A 155 5.92 10.50 -3.93
CA TYR A 155 5.69 9.66 -5.12
C TYR A 155 4.25 9.69 -5.62
N ARG A 156 3.32 10.29 -4.87
CA ARG A 156 1.92 10.36 -5.25
C ARG A 156 1.74 11.20 -6.51
N GLY A 157 1.23 10.57 -7.56
CA GLY A 157 0.88 11.26 -8.81
C GLY A 157 2.08 11.62 -9.69
N LEU A 158 3.28 11.14 -9.36
CA LEU A 158 4.43 11.31 -10.23
C LEU A 158 4.24 10.60 -11.57
N PRO A 159 4.81 11.17 -12.65
CA PRO A 159 4.87 10.49 -13.95
C PRO A 159 5.68 9.19 -13.89
N ASN A 160 5.46 8.32 -14.87
CA ASN A 160 6.11 7.01 -14.99
C ASN A 160 7.64 7.08 -15.14
N GLU A 161 8.17 8.25 -15.44
CA GLU A 161 9.59 8.58 -15.49
C GLU A 161 9.80 9.87 -14.70
N ASN A 162 10.70 9.87 -13.73
CA ASN A 162 11.02 11.04 -12.90
C ASN A 162 12.40 10.89 -12.27
N ASP A 163 12.94 11.98 -11.72
CA ASP A 163 14.30 12.01 -11.16
C ASP A 163 14.43 11.39 -9.76
N TRP A 164 13.32 11.05 -9.11
CA TRP A 164 13.33 10.59 -7.72
C TRP A 164 13.50 9.08 -7.60
N ALA A 165 13.12 8.34 -8.63
CA ALA A 165 13.24 6.90 -8.67
C ALA A 165 13.24 6.36 -10.10
N GLN A 166 14.05 5.33 -10.31
CA GLN A 166 14.15 4.61 -11.56
C GLN A 166 13.34 3.32 -11.51
N VAL A 167 12.54 3.05 -12.54
CA VAL A 167 11.88 1.75 -12.69
C VAL A 167 12.91 0.72 -13.13
N GLU A 168 13.08 -0.34 -12.34
CA GLU A 168 13.99 -1.45 -12.67
C GLU A 168 13.27 -2.63 -13.31
N HIS A 169 12.04 -2.90 -12.86
CA HIS A 169 11.29 -4.07 -13.30
C HIS A 169 9.80 -3.80 -13.23
N PHE A 170 9.08 -4.22 -14.27
CA PHE A 170 7.62 -4.17 -14.31
C PHE A 170 7.11 -5.41 -15.04
N ALA A 171 6.40 -6.27 -14.32
CA ALA A 171 5.95 -7.56 -14.84
C ALA A 171 4.58 -7.93 -14.29
N HIS A 172 3.90 -8.82 -15.01
CA HIS A 172 2.73 -9.50 -14.49
C HIS A 172 3.11 -10.35 -13.27
N ILE A 173 2.21 -10.45 -12.30
CA ILE A 173 2.41 -11.31 -11.11
C ILE A 173 2.41 -12.78 -11.53
#